data_AF-A0A3S4S6N5-F1
#
_entry.id   AF-A0A3S4S6N5-F1
#
_cell.length_a   1.000
_cell.length_b   1.000
_cell.length_c   1.000
_cell.angle_alpha   90.00
_cell.angle_beta   90.00
_cell.angle_gamma   90.00
#
_symmetry.space_group_name_H-M   'P 1'
#
loop_
_entity.id
_entity.type
_entity.pdbx_description
1 polymer ?
#
loop_
_entity_poly.entity_id
_entity_poly.type
_entity_poly.pdbx_seq_one_letter_code
_entity_poly.pdbx_strand_id
1 'polypeptide(L)'
;MPPVAADGRPNADPTQYGNVSTFTAVEDGHGVMSYGDARVRFPLSPFMGMMGVAFSQDRDPTAATANSIPPTVAGGNIDIRLLGEGSTLYLPVFAEGALFYVGDPHMAMGDGEVALTAMEGSLRGTYRLTVCKPGSGDAPSVAYHYPFAETDDSWVPIGLSDPDGAIDGNGSDLDIAMRRAVVNALDFLQNDQGMDRATAYAYLSAAADFAISQVVDRTVGVHGQIYKSHFAA
;
A
#
# COMPACT_ATOMS: atom_id res chain seq x y z
N MET A 1 7.77 -20.05 -5.21
CA MET A 1 7.23 -21.07 -4.27
C MET A 1 8.31 -21.44 -3.27
N PRO A 2 8.00 -21.54 -1.96
CA PRO A 2 8.96 -22.03 -0.98
C PRO A 2 9.46 -23.43 -1.37
N PRO A 3 10.70 -23.80 -1.01
CA PRO A 3 11.23 -25.12 -1.32
C PRO A 3 10.36 -26.24 -0.72
N VAL A 4 9.84 -27.12 -1.58
CA VAL A 4 8.94 -28.25 -1.23
C VAL A 4 9.53 -29.15 -0.13
N ALA A 5 10.86 -29.31 -0.11
CA ALA A 5 11.55 -30.17 0.84
C ALA A 5 11.38 -29.72 2.32
N ALA A 6 11.02 -28.47 2.58
CA ALA A 6 10.88 -27.92 3.93
C ALA A 6 9.45 -27.99 4.50
N ASP A 7 8.48 -28.46 3.71
CA ASP A 7 7.06 -28.11 3.86
C ASP A 7 6.16 -29.30 4.23
N GLY A 8 6.60 -30.54 3.93
CA GLY A 8 5.91 -31.76 4.37
C GLY A 8 4.47 -31.94 3.87
N ARG A 9 3.97 -31.07 2.98
CA ARG A 9 2.60 -31.11 2.45
C ARG A 9 2.42 -32.30 1.50
N PRO A 10 1.26 -33.00 1.57
CA PRO A 10 0.93 -34.07 0.62
C PRO A 10 0.76 -33.56 -0.82
N ASN A 11 0.28 -32.31 -0.98
CA ASN A 11 0.25 -31.58 -2.24
C ASN A 11 1.24 -30.42 -2.17
N ALA A 12 2.38 -30.59 -2.84
CA ALA A 12 3.51 -29.67 -2.81
C ALA A 12 3.29 -28.35 -3.58
N ASP A 13 2.28 -28.31 -4.46
CA ASP A 13 2.06 -27.20 -5.38
C ASP A 13 0.67 -26.57 -5.19
N PRO A 14 0.56 -25.47 -4.42
CA PRO A 14 -0.71 -24.77 -4.24
C PRO A 14 -1.22 -24.07 -5.52
N THR A 15 -0.46 -24.04 -6.62
CA THR A 15 -0.99 -23.52 -7.90
C THR A 15 -1.99 -24.46 -8.57
N GLN A 16 -2.06 -25.72 -8.13
CA GLN A 16 -2.99 -26.72 -8.66
C GLN A 16 -4.46 -26.45 -8.30
N TYR A 17 -4.73 -25.57 -7.34
CA TYR A 17 -6.10 -25.21 -6.96
C TYR A 17 -6.80 -24.32 -8.00
N GLY A 18 -6.06 -23.78 -8.99
CA GLY A 18 -6.61 -22.87 -9.99
C GLY A 18 -7.12 -21.57 -9.37
N ASN A 19 -8.09 -20.94 -10.02
CA ASN A 19 -8.74 -19.74 -9.49
C ASN A 19 -9.74 -20.13 -8.39
N VAL A 20 -9.55 -19.59 -7.19
CA VAL A 20 -10.44 -19.80 -6.04
C VAL A 20 -11.10 -18.47 -5.68
N SER A 21 -12.42 -18.47 -5.53
CA SER A 21 -13.17 -17.32 -5.04
C SER A 21 -14.15 -17.78 -3.97
N THR A 22 -14.22 -17.06 -2.85
CA THR A 22 -15.14 -17.37 -1.75
C THR A 22 -16.03 -16.16 -1.49
N PHE A 23 -17.34 -16.33 -1.66
CA PHE A 23 -18.30 -15.32 -1.24
C PHE A 23 -18.33 -15.26 0.29
N THR A 24 -18.15 -14.06 0.83
CA THR A 24 -18.07 -13.83 2.28
C THR A 24 -19.27 -13.01 2.72
N ALA A 25 -20.00 -13.51 3.71
CA ALA A 25 -21.13 -12.78 4.28
C ALA A 25 -20.64 -11.69 5.22
N VAL A 26 -21.39 -10.58 5.31
CA VAL A 26 -21.18 -9.55 6.33
C VAL A 26 -22.23 -9.72 7.43
N GLU A 27 -21.78 -9.91 8.67
CA GLU A 27 -22.63 -10.04 9.86
C GLU A 27 -22.04 -9.20 10.99
N ASP A 28 -22.81 -8.24 11.52
CA ASP A 28 -22.44 -7.42 12.69
C ASP A 28 -21.01 -6.80 12.61
N GLY A 29 -20.68 -6.19 11.47
CA GLY A 29 -19.37 -5.56 11.25
C GLY A 29 -18.21 -6.53 11.04
N HIS A 30 -18.50 -7.80 10.76
CA HIS A 30 -17.50 -8.83 10.50
C HIS A 30 -17.73 -9.50 9.14
N GLY A 31 -16.64 -9.87 8.46
CA GLY A 31 -16.68 -10.86 7.40
C GLY A 31 -16.78 -12.26 7.99
N VAL A 32 -17.63 -13.11 7.41
CA VAL A 32 -17.92 -14.46 7.89
C VAL A 32 -17.77 -15.47 6.76
N MET A 33 -16.82 -16.37 6.91
CA MET A 33 -16.56 -17.47 5.98
C MET A 33 -16.86 -18.81 6.67
N SER A 34 -17.49 -19.73 5.93
CA SER A 34 -17.76 -21.09 6.42
C SER A 34 -16.72 -22.07 5.88
N TYR A 35 -16.28 -23.02 6.71
CA TYR A 35 -15.39 -24.10 6.32
C TYR A 35 -15.81 -25.40 7.02
N GLY A 36 -16.24 -26.40 6.24
CA GLY A 36 -16.90 -27.59 6.79
C GLY A 36 -18.11 -27.20 7.65
N ASP A 37 -18.17 -27.70 8.88
CA ASP A 37 -19.22 -27.38 9.86
C ASP A 37 -18.88 -26.18 10.76
N ALA A 38 -17.77 -25.47 10.48
CA ALA A 38 -17.27 -24.37 11.28
C ALA A 38 -17.32 -23.02 10.53
N ARG A 39 -17.07 -21.92 11.27
CA ARG A 39 -17.03 -20.55 10.74
C ARG A 39 -15.82 -19.80 11.27
N VAL A 40 -15.23 -18.96 10.43
CA VAL A 40 -14.25 -17.94 10.83
C VAL A 40 -14.87 -16.55 10.67
N ARG A 41 -14.53 -15.64 11.59
CA ARG A 41 -15.01 -14.25 11.60
C ARG A 41 -13.81 -13.31 11.74
N PHE A 42 -13.83 -12.20 11.02
CA PHE A 42 -12.79 -11.16 11.10
C PHE A 42 -13.43 -9.78 11.00
N PRO A 43 -12.87 -8.75 11.67
CA PRO A 43 -13.45 -7.41 11.63
C PRO A 43 -13.36 -6.83 10.22
N LEU A 44 -14.38 -6.08 9.81
CA LEU A 44 -14.29 -5.24 8.63
C LEU A 44 -13.39 -4.03 8.93
N SER A 45 -12.63 -3.62 7.94
CA SER A 45 -11.77 -2.43 7.99
C SER A 45 -11.74 -1.82 6.59
N PRO A 46 -12.84 -1.18 6.15
CA PRO A 46 -13.01 -0.83 4.74
C PRO A 46 -12.06 0.28 4.29
N PHE A 47 -11.49 0.14 3.10
CA PHE A 47 -10.65 1.15 2.45
C PHE A 47 -10.69 0.99 0.93
N MET A 48 -10.07 1.92 0.19
CA MET A 48 -9.87 1.77 -1.26
C MET A 48 -8.44 1.30 -1.50
N GLY A 49 -8.27 0.14 -2.11
CA GLY A 49 -6.97 -0.39 -2.54
C GLY A 49 -6.28 0.52 -3.54
N MET A 50 -7.10 1.14 -4.41
CA MET A 50 -6.63 2.02 -5.47
C MET A 50 -6.96 3.49 -5.23
N MET A 51 -5.93 4.31 -5.06
CA MET A 51 -6.00 5.78 -5.07
C MET A 51 -4.77 6.35 -5.76
N GLY A 52 -4.97 7.17 -6.79
CA GLY A 52 -3.86 7.67 -7.59
C GLY A 52 -4.16 8.97 -8.33
N VAL A 53 -3.12 9.51 -8.96
CA VAL A 53 -3.19 10.63 -9.90
C VAL A 53 -2.63 10.19 -11.25
N ALA A 54 -2.99 10.86 -12.35
CA ALA A 54 -2.55 10.41 -13.67
C ALA A 54 -1.02 10.48 -13.81
N PHE A 55 -0.45 9.38 -14.30
CA PHE A 55 1.00 9.17 -14.44
C PHE A 55 1.43 8.86 -15.87
N SER A 56 0.69 7.97 -16.55
CA SER A 56 0.97 7.58 -17.94
C SER A 56 0.93 8.81 -18.86
N GLN A 57 1.94 8.90 -19.72
CA GLN A 57 2.00 9.89 -20.80
C GLN A 57 1.36 9.36 -22.10
N ASP A 58 0.96 8.09 -22.12
CA ASP A 58 0.34 7.46 -23.28
C ASP A 58 -1.12 7.88 -23.41
N ARG A 59 -1.55 8.09 -24.67
CA ARG A 59 -2.94 8.40 -25.00
C ARG A 59 -3.78 7.18 -25.34
N ASP A 60 -3.11 6.04 -25.55
CA ASP A 60 -3.79 4.76 -25.78
C ASP A 60 -4.23 4.18 -24.43
N PRO A 61 -5.54 4.00 -24.19
CA PRO A 61 -6.03 3.44 -22.93
C PRO A 61 -5.61 1.98 -22.71
N THR A 62 -5.05 1.32 -23.72
CA THR A 62 -4.54 -0.05 -23.65
C THR A 62 -3.01 -0.14 -23.55
N ALA A 63 -2.32 1.01 -23.49
CA ALA A 63 -0.89 1.04 -23.25
C ALA A 63 -0.54 0.35 -21.93
N ALA A 64 0.61 -0.32 -21.88
CA ALA A 64 1.04 -1.02 -20.66
C ALA A 64 1.19 -0.06 -19.46
N THR A 65 1.56 1.20 -19.71
CA THR A 65 1.70 2.27 -18.72
C THR A 65 0.35 2.77 -18.17
N ALA A 66 -0.76 2.49 -18.87
CA ALA A 66 -2.12 2.81 -18.41
C ALA A 66 -2.76 1.67 -17.61
N ASN A 67 -2.03 0.58 -17.38
CA ASN A 67 -2.50 -0.55 -16.59
C ASN A 67 -2.65 -0.16 -15.11
N SER A 68 -3.83 -0.40 -14.55
CA SER A 68 -4.13 -0.06 -13.17
C SER A 68 -3.60 -1.05 -12.13
N ILE A 69 -3.08 -2.21 -12.55
CA ILE A 69 -2.56 -3.25 -11.65
C ILE A 69 -1.31 -2.75 -10.90
N PRO A 70 -0.17 -2.43 -11.54
CA PRO A 70 1.00 -2.03 -10.77
C PRO A 70 0.82 -0.64 -10.16
N PRO A 71 0.99 -0.48 -8.83
CA PRO A 71 1.16 0.85 -8.26
C PRO A 71 2.41 1.52 -8.81
N THR A 72 2.38 2.84 -8.86
CA THR A 72 3.49 3.69 -9.31
C THR A 72 3.77 4.78 -8.29
N VAL A 73 4.76 5.63 -8.56
CA VAL A 73 5.04 6.85 -7.78
C VAL A 73 3.83 7.80 -7.70
N ALA A 74 2.84 7.67 -8.59
CA ALA A 74 1.62 8.45 -8.56
C ALA A 74 0.49 7.80 -7.75
N GLY A 75 0.78 6.71 -7.02
CA GLY A 75 -0.20 5.90 -6.31
C GLY A 75 -0.73 4.76 -7.17
N GLY A 76 -2.05 4.59 -7.24
CA GLY A 76 -2.67 3.44 -7.91
C GLY A 76 -3.00 2.33 -6.92
N ASN A 77 -2.81 1.07 -7.32
CA ASN A 77 -3.12 -0.14 -6.53
C ASN A 77 -2.06 -0.36 -5.43
N ILE A 78 -2.02 0.52 -4.42
CA ILE A 78 -0.98 0.44 -3.39
C ILE A 78 -1.33 -0.62 -2.32
N ASP A 79 -2.64 -0.82 -2.10
CA ASP A 79 -3.18 -1.82 -1.17
C ASP A 79 -2.56 -1.73 0.22
N ILE A 80 -2.69 -0.55 0.80
CA ILE A 80 -2.32 -0.30 2.20
C ILE A 80 -3.61 -0.14 2.99
N ARG A 81 -3.91 -1.14 3.83
CA ARG A 81 -5.11 -1.15 4.69
C ARG A 81 -5.21 0.02 5.68
N LEU A 82 -4.12 0.74 5.92
CA LEU A 82 -4.08 1.96 6.73
C LEU A 82 -4.73 3.15 6.01
N LEU A 83 -4.93 3.08 4.69
CA LEU A 83 -5.53 4.14 3.88
C LEU A 83 -7.07 4.15 3.95
N GLY A 84 -7.60 3.98 5.16
CA GLY A 84 -9.03 4.00 5.47
C GLY A 84 -9.54 5.40 5.86
N GLU A 85 -10.74 5.43 6.46
CA GLU A 85 -11.30 6.66 7.03
C GLU A 85 -10.35 7.29 8.06
N GLY A 86 -10.17 8.62 8.00
CA GLY A 86 -9.26 9.37 8.87
C GLY A 86 -7.81 9.46 8.36
N SER A 87 -7.41 8.62 7.39
CA SER A 87 -6.09 8.71 6.80
C SER A 87 -5.96 9.83 5.76
N THR A 88 -4.71 10.23 5.48
CA THR A 88 -4.34 11.13 4.39
C THR A 88 -3.26 10.46 3.54
N LEU A 89 -3.48 10.44 2.22
CA LEU A 89 -2.48 10.01 1.23
C LEU A 89 -1.99 11.22 0.45
N TYR A 90 -0.68 11.41 0.43
CA TYR A 90 -0.01 12.44 -0.34
C TYR A 90 0.59 11.82 -1.60
N LEU A 91 0.31 12.43 -2.75
CA LEU A 91 0.74 11.96 -4.06
C LEU A 91 1.45 13.09 -4.83
N PRO A 92 2.64 12.85 -5.40
CA PRO A 92 3.26 13.80 -6.31
C PRO A 92 2.43 13.93 -7.60
N VAL A 93 2.32 15.16 -8.12
CA VAL A 93 1.47 15.49 -9.27
C VAL A 93 2.29 15.50 -10.57
N PHE A 94 1.87 14.70 -11.56
CA PHE A 94 2.55 14.56 -12.86
C PHE A 94 1.76 15.11 -14.06
N ALA A 95 0.48 15.42 -13.86
CA ALA A 95 -0.41 15.94 -14.90
C ALA A 95 -1.17 17.19 -14.41
N GLU A 96 -1.53 18.08 -15.33
CA GLU A 96 -2.37 19.24 -15.01
C GLU A 96 -3.69 18.79 -14.38
N GLY A 97 -4.04 19.41 -13.25
CA GLY A 97 -5.23 19.06 -12.48
C GLY A 97 -5.10 17.77 -11.66
N ALA A 98 -3.93 17.13 -11.64
CA ALA A 98 -3.64 15.83 -11.03
C ALA A 98 -4.40 14.64 -11.64
N LEU A 99 -5.68 14.82 -11.99
CA LEU A 99 -6.57 13.79 -12.53
C LEU A 99 -6.70 12.62 -11.54
N PHE A 100 -7.05 12.96 -10.30
CA PHE A 100 -7.27 12.00 -9.22
C PHE A 100 -8.31 10.94 -9.62
N TYR A 101 -8.01 9.68 -9.32
CA TYR A 101 -8.90 8.54 -9.47
C TYR A 101 -8.85 7.66 -8.22
N VAL A 102 -9.93 6.90 -8.02
CA VAL A 102 -10.11 5.98 -6.90
C VAL A 102 -10.93 4.77 -7.34
N GLY A 103 -10.60 3.61 -6.80
CA GLY A 103 -11.25 2.34 -7.14
C GLY A 103 -10.83 1.23 -6.18
N ASP A 104 -11.06 0.00 -6.61
CA ASP A 104 -10.68 -1.22 -5.89
C ASP A 104 -11.11 -1.24 -4.41
N PRO A 105 -12.44 -1.23 -4.14
CA PRO A 105 -12.95 -1.10 -2.79
C PRO A 105 -12.85 -2.43 -2.01
N HIS A 106 -12.15 -2.39 -0.89
CA HIS A 106 -11.91 -3.56 -0.03
C HIS A 106 -12.70 -3.43 1.28
N MET A 107 -13.54 -4.40 1.63
CA MET A 107 -14.22 -4.43 2.93
C MET A 107 -13.29 -4.84 4.08
N ALA A 108 -12.26 -5.63 3.75
CA ALA A 108 -11.16 -6.00 4.64
C ALA A 108 -10.01 -6.58 3.81
N MET A 109 -8.78 -6.33 4.22
CA MET A 109 -7.57 -6.93 3.65
C MET A 109 -6.54 -7.18 4.75
N GLY A 110 -5.78 -8.25 4.62
CA GLY A 110 -4.57 -8.47 5.43
C GLY A 110 -3.33 -7.97 4.70
N ASP A 111 -2.34 -7.51 5.44
CA ASP A 111 -1.04 -7.12 4.91
C ASP A 111 -0.42 -8.26 4.08
N GLY A 112 -0.08 -7.95 2.84
CA GLY A 112 0.47 -8.89 1.85
C GLY A 112 -0.51 -9.34 0.76
N GLU A 113 -1.83 -9.21 0.94
CA GLU A 113 -2.84 -9.58 -0.08
C GLU A 113 -2.57 -10.94 -0.75
N VAL A 114 -2.25 -11.94 0.07
CA VAL A 114 -1.53 -13.15 -0.36
C VAL A 114 -2.26 -14.04 -1.37
N ALA A 115 -3.54 -13.76 -1.64
CA ALA A 115 -4.40 -14.52 -2.52
C ALA A 115 -4.91 -13.68 -3.71
N LEU A 116 -4.14 -12.66 -4.12
CA LEU A 116 -4.41 -11.73 -5.24
C LEU A 116 -5.53 -10.72 -5.01
N THR A 117 -6.51 -11.02 -4.16
CA THR A 117 -7.65 -10.12 -3.91
C THR A 117 -7.94 -10.04 -2.42
N ALA A 118 -8.51 -8.92 -2.01
CA ALA A 118 -9.03 -8.71 -0.67
C ALA A 118 -10.45 -9.28 -0.52
N MET A 119 -11.14 -8.91 0.56
CA MET A 119 -12.60 -9.03 0.60
C MET A 119 -13.21 -7.91 -0.25
N GLU A 120 -13.28 -8.15 -1.56
CA GLU A 120 -13.79 -7.19 -2.54
C GLU A 120 -15.27 -6.87 -2.33
N GLY A 121 -15.61 -5.59 -2.36
CA GLY A 121 -17.00 -5.16 -2.30
C GLY A 121 -17.19 -3.67 -2.45
N SER A 122 -18.22 -3.24 -3.19
CA SER A 122 -18.45 -1.83 -3.48
C SER A 122 -18.54 -0.97 -2.21
N LEU A 123 -17.76 0.11 -2.19
CA LEU A 123 -17.78 1.13 -1.14
C LEU A 123 -18.11 2.50 -1.74
N ARG A 124 -18.53 3.42 -0.88
CA ARG A 124 -18.70 4.83 -1.20
C ARG A 124 -17.82 5.67 -0.28
N GLY A 125 -16.74 6.21 -0.82
CA GLY A 125 -15.85 7.15 -0.11
C GLY A 125 -16.25 8.61 -0.32
N THR A 126 -15.87 9.48 0.63
CA THR A 126 -15.90 10.93 0.47
C THR A 126 -14.49 11.46 0.72
N TYR A 127 -13.96 12.24 -0.21
CA TYR A 127 -12.57 12.70 -0.19
C TYR A 127 -12.50 14.23 -0.16
N ARG A 128 -11.44 14.75 0.48
CA ARG A 128 -11.01 16.14 0.35
C ARG A 128 -9.71 16.15 -0.42
N LEU A 129 -9.67 16.88 -1.53
CA LEU A 129 -8.46 17.07 -2.31
C LEU A 129 -7.87 18.45 -1.99
N THR A 130 -6.61 18.47 -1.54
CA THR A 130 -5.88 19.69 -1.19
C THR A 130 -4.58 19.75 -2.02
N VAL A 131 -4.34 20.87 -2.68
CA VAL A 131 -3.09 21.10 -3.42
C VAL A 131 -2.02 21.56 -2.43
N CYS A 132 -1.01 20.73 -2.19
CA CYS A 132 0.14 21.05 -1.35
C CYS A 132 1.29 21.58 -2.23
N LYS A 133 1.76 22.81 -1.98
CA LYS A 133 2.84 23.41 -2.78
C LYS A 133 4.19 23.20 -2.10
N PRO A 134 5.29 22.92 -2.83
CA PRO A 134 6.62 22.83 -2.24
C PRO A 134 6.95 24.04 -1.36
N GLY A 135 7.43 23.79 -0.14
CA GLY A 135 7.77 24.82 0.85
C GLY A 135 6.59 25.43 1.63
N SER A 136 5.35 24.97 1.40
CA SER A 136 4.17 25.41 2.18
C SER A 136 4.14 24.85 3.61
N GLY A 137 4.74 23.68 3.83
CA GLY A 137 4.57 22.90 5.06
C GLY A 137 3.30 22.04 5.09
N ASP A 138 2.52 22.02 4.01
CA ASP A 138 1.24 21.27 3.95
C ASP A 138 1.42 19.74 3.78
N ALA A 139 2.62 19.29 3.39
CA ALA A 139 2.94 17.89 3.17
C ALA A 139 4.41 17.60 3.54
N PRO A 140 4.74 16.36 3.98
CA PRO A 140 6.11 15.91 4.19
C PRO A 140 7.00 16.12 2.96
N SER A 141 8.28 16.41 3.16
CA SER A 141 9.21 16.69 2.05
C SER A 141 9.32 15.52 1.05
N VAL A 142 9.21 14.28 1.52
CA VAL A 142 9.17 13.06 0.71
C VAL A 142 7.98 13.03 -0.24
N ALA A 143 6.83 13.56 0.19
CA ALA A 143 5.58 13.51 -0.56
C ALA A 143 5.61 14.26 -1.91
N TYR A 144 6.58 15.16 -2.11
CA TYR A 144 6.74 15.89 -3.36
C TYR A 144 7.41 15.07 -4.47
N HIS A 145 7.96 13.90 -4.16
CA HIS A 145 8.61 13.02 -5.14
C HIS A 145 8.31 11.53 -4.94
N TYR A 146 7.60 11.14 -3.88
CA TYR A 146 7.20 9.76 -3.61
C TYR A 146 5.89 9.70 -2.83
N PRO A 147 5.03 8.67 -2.98
CA PRO A 147 3.83 8.54 -2.16
C PRO A 147 4.18 8.43 -0.67
N PHE A 148 3.38 9.10 0.16
CA PHE A 148 3.52 9.09 1.61
C PHE A 148 2.13 9.15 2.22
N ALA A 149 1.91 8.52 3.36
CA ALA A 149 0.62 8.56 4.03
C ALA A 149 0.75 8.92 5.51
N GLU A 150 -0.37 9.28 6.11
CA GLU A 150 -0.48 9.61 7.52
C GLU A 150 -1.85 9.13 8.04
N THR A 151 -1.87 8.54 9.22
CA THR A 151 -3.08 8.25 10.00
C THR A 151 -3.12 9.17 11.22
N ASP A 152 -4.13 9.08 12.07
CA ASP A 152 -4.13 9.82 13.35
C ASP A 152 -2.91 9.46 14.21
N ASP A 153 -2.48 8.19 14.19
CA ASP A 153 -1.48 7.65 15.10
C ASP A 153 -0.07 7.52 14.50
N SER A 154 0.06 7.48 13.17
CA SER A 154 1.34 7.15 12.51
C SER A 154 1.60 7.93 11.23
N TRP A 155 2.88 8.19 10.97
CA TRP A 155 3.37 8.50 9.63
C TRP A 155 3.73 7.21 8.90
N VAL A 156 3.38 7.14 7.61
CA VAL A 156 3.43 5.93 6.81
C VAL A 156 4.30 6.16 5.56
N PRO A 157 5.64 6.01 5.69
CA PRO A 157 6.52 6.03 4.53
C PRO A 157 6.29 4.77 3.68
N ILE A 158 6.11 4.95 2.38
CA ILE A 158 5.78 3.86 1.44
C ILE A 158 7.02 3.53 0.62
N GLY A 159 7.21 2.27 0.27
CA GLY A 159 8.23 1.81 -0.67
C GLY A 159 7.64 0.78 -1.64
N LEU A 160 7.72 1.09 -2.93
CA LEU A 160 7.37 0.17 -4.03
C LEU A 160 8.64 -0.44 -4.60
N SER A 161 8.59 -1.64 -5.16
CA SER A 161 9.74 -2.24 -5.85
C SER A 161 10.08 -1.52 -7.15
N ASP A 162 9.06 -1.11 -7.89
CA ASP A 162 9.15 -0.48 -9.20
C ASP A 162 8.14 0.67 -9.34
N PRO A 163 8.52 1.90 -8.95
CA PRO A 163 7.63 3.05 -8.92
C PRO A 163 7.36 3.64 -10.30
N ASP A 164 8.08 3.20 -11.35
CA ASP A 164 7.84 3.62 -12.73
C ASP A 164 6.80 2.72 -13.42
N GLY A 165 6.32 1.68 -12.74
CA GLY A 165 5.36 0.72 -13.29
C GLY A 165 5.89 0.14 -14.60
N ALA A 166 5.03 0.03 -15.61
CA ALA A 166 5.37 -0.65 -16.86
C ALA A 166 6.26 0.13 -17.84
N ILE A 167 6.83 1.29 -17.47
CA ILE A 167 7.59 2.15 -18.39
C ILE A 167 8.83 1.43 -18.95
N ASP A 168 9.60 0.74 -18.11
CA ASP A 168 10.84 0.05 -18.49
C ASP A 168 10.81 -1.46 -18.19
N GLY A 169 9.60 -2.04 -18.17
CA GLY A 169 9.34 -3.40 -17.67
C GLY A 169 8.60 -3.37 -16.34
N ASN A 170 8.38 -4.51 -15.69
CA ASN A 170 7.81 -4.55 -14.33
C ASN A 170 8.77 -5.32 -13.43
N GLY A 171 9.26 -4.67 -12.38
CA GLY A 171 10.13 -5.24 -11.36
C GLY A 171 9.37 -5.60 -10.08
N SER A 172 9.41 -6.88 -9.69
CA SER A 172 8.87 -7.37 -8.41
C SER A 172 10.01 -7.76 -7.48
N ASP A 173 10.28 -6.96 -6.45
CA ASP A 173 11.33 -7.26 -5.46
C ASP A 173 11.02 -6.62 -4.10
N LEU A 174 10.69 -7.46 -3.12
CA LEU A 174 10.38 -7.02 -1.75
C LEU A 174 11.59 -6.39 -1.04
N ASP A 175 12.83 -6.83 -1.33
CA ASP A 175 14.01 -6.22 -0.73
C ASP A 175 14.19 -4.79 -1.22
N ILE A 176 13.89 -4.53 -2.50
CA ILE A 176 13.90 -3.18 -3.06
C ILE A 176 12.79 -2.33 -2.43
N ALA A 177 11.57 -2.85 -2.36
CA ALA A 177 10.44 -2.16 -1.73
C ALA A 177 10.74 -1.79 -0.27
N MET A 178 11.26 -2.74 0.53
CA MET A 178 11.65 -2.53 1.92
C MET A 178 12.75 -1.47 2.06
N ARG A 179 13.83 -1.57 1.28
CA ARG A 179 14.91 -0.56 1.31
C ARG A 179 14.40 0.82 0.95
N ARG A 180 13.48 0.91 -0.01
CA ARG A 180 12.88 2.19 -0.42
C ARG A 180 11.98 2.77 0.68
N ALA A 181 11.16 1.95 1.33
CA ALA A 181 10.36 2.39 2.48
C ALA A 181 11.25 2.92 3.61
N VAL A 182 12.37 2.25 3.91
CA VAL A 182 13.35 2.68 4.90
C VAL A 182 14.03 4.00 4.49
N VAL A 183 14.43 4.16 3.23
CA VAL A 183 15.03 5.42 2.74
C VAL A 183 14.04 6.58 2.87
N ASN A 184 12.79 6.37 2.47
CA ASN A 184 11.74 7.38 2.60
C ASN A 184 11.45 7.73 4.07
N ALA A 185 11.47 6.74 4.97
CA ALA A 185 11.37 6.95 6.41
C ALA A 185 12.54 7.79 6.96
N LEU A 186 13.78 7.47 6.56
CA LEU A 186 14.98 8.20 6.98
C LEU A 186 14.96 9.64 6.47
N ASP A 187 14.55 9.85 5.23
CA ASP A 187 14.50 11.18 4.62
C ASP A 187 13.43 12.04 5.31
N PHE A 188 12.27 11.47 5.64
CA PHE A 188 11.25 12.13 6.46
C PHE A 188 11.78 12.49 7.86
N LEU A 189 12.34 11.52 8.58
CA LEU A 189 12.85 11.75 9.93
C LEU A 189 13.96 12.82 9.96
N GLN A 190 14.81 12.84 8.95
CA GLN A 190 15.91 13.79 8.87
C GLN A 190 15.45 15.19 8.45
N ASN A 191 14.68 15.27 7.37
CA ASN A 191 14.38 16.56 6.73
C ASN A 191 13.16 17.25 7.36
N ASP A 192 12.21 16.47 7.90
CA ASP A 192 10.96 16.98 8.46
C ASP A 192 10.96 16.94 10.00
N GLN A 193 11.53 15.89 10.62
CA GLN A 193 11.60 15.77 12.09
C GLN A 193 12.95 16.22 12.69
N GLY A 194 13.95 16.53 11.87
CA GLY A 194 15.26 17.03 12.32
C GLY A 194 16.16 16.01 13.02
N MET A 195 15.86 14.71 12.91
CA MET A 195 16.64 13.64 13.50
C MET A 195 17.89 13.34 12.65
N ASP A 196 19.07 13.24 13.26
CA ASP A 196 20.25 12.84 12.50
C ASP A 196 20.10 11.42 11.93
N ARG A 197 20.69 11.16 10.76
CA ARG A 197 20.43 9.92 10.02
C ARG A 197 20.83 8.65 10.76
N ALA A 198 21.88 8.71 11.58
CA ALA A 198 22.35 7.53 12.33
C ALA A 198 21.37 7.19 13.45
N THR A 199 20.90 8.19 14.20
CA THR A 199 19.85 8.03 15.20
C THR A 199 18.53 7.59 14.56
N ALA A 200 18.14 8.16 13.43
CA ALA A 200 16.94 7.75 12.69
C ALA A 200 16.99 6.27 12.30
N TYR A 201 18.14 5.79 11.82
CA TYR A 201 18.31 4.37 11.50
C TYR A 201 18.16 3.46 12.74
N ALA A 202 18.79 3.83 13.85
CA ALA A 202 18.69 3.09 15.11
C ALA A 202 17.27 3.08 15.66
N TYR A 203 16.58 4.23 15.59
CA TYR A 203 15.18 4.37 16.00
C TYR A 203 14.24 3.51 15.15
N LEU A 204 14.33 3.59 13.81
CA LEU A 204 13.48 2.81 12.91
C LEU A 204 13.62 1.31 13.18
N SER A 205 14.84 0.84 13.43
CA SER A 205 15.09 -0.57 13.79
C SER A 205 14.51 -0.98 15.14
N ALA A 206 14.50 -0.06 16.11
CA ALA A 206 14.09 -0.35 17.48
C ALA A 206 12.59 -0.20 17.73
N ALA A 207 11.91 0.70 17.01
CA ALA A 207 10.60 1.21 17.41
C ALA A 207 9.65 1.57 16.26
N ALA A 208 10.02 1.36 14.99
CA ALA A 208 9.10 1.46 13.87
C ALA A 208 8.78 0.07 13.32
N ASP A 209 7.57 -0.10 12.78
CA ASP A 209 7.17 -1.32 12.12
C ASP A 209 7.26 -1.14 10.60
N PHE A 210 7.70 -2.18 9.89
CA PHE A 210 7.62 -2.24 8.43
C PHE A 210 6.84 -3.48 8.03
N ALA A 211 5.73 -3.27 7.33
CA ALA A 211 4.81 -4.30 6.91
C ALA A 211 4.74 -4.38 5.38
N ILE A 212 4.52 -5.59 4.86
CA ILE A 212 4.28 -5.80 3.44
C ILE A 212 2.88 -5.25 3.12
N SER A 213 2.75 -4.35 2.16
CA SER A 213 1.44 -3.86 1.71
C SER A 213 0.73 -4.95 0.91
N GLN A 214 1.34 -5.35 -0.21
CA GLN A 214 0.91 -6.44 -1.09
C GLN A 214 2.10 -7.06 -1.83
N VAL A 215 1.91 -8.28 -2.37
CA VAL A 215 2.91 -9.01 -3.18
C VAL A 215 2.36 -9.52 -4.52
N VAL A 216 1.27 -8.96 -5.02
CA VAL A 216 0.47 -9.56 -6.10
C VAL A 216 0.34 -8.68 -7.35
N ASP A 217 0.72 -7.41 -7.28
CA ASP A 217 0.43 -6.42 -8.33
C ASP A 217 1.55 -6.16 -9.32
N ARG A 218 2.49 -7.11 -9.45
CA ARG A 218 3.72 -6.99 -10.27
C ARG A 218 4.72 -6.01 -9.66
N THR A 219 4.30 -4.79 -9.31
CA THR A 219 5.03 -3.92 -8.38
C THR A 219 4.60 -4.30 -6.97
N VAL A 220 5.53 -4.66 -6.11
CA VAL A 220 5.23 -5.06 -4.72
C VAL A 220 5.52 -3.91 -3.75
N GLY A 221 4.81 -3.89 -2.62
CA GLY A 221 4.81 -2.77 -1.69
C GLY A 221 5.22 -3.15 -0.27
N VAL A 222 5.93 -2.25 0.39
CA VAL A 222 6.18 -2.23 1.84
C VAL A 222 5.84 -0.85 2.37
N HIS A 223 5.26 -0.76 3.55
CA HIS A 223 5.01 0.50 4.23
C HIS A 223 5.57 0.46 5.65
N GLY A 224 6.10 1.59 6.11
CA GLY A 224 6.49 1.79 7.49
C GLY A 224 5.34 2.33 8.33
N GLN A 225 5.42 2.15 9.65
CA GLN A 225 4.58 2.83 10.63
C GLN A 225 5.50 3.47 11.67
N ILE A 226 5.59 4.80 11.62
CA ILE A 226 6.31 5.61 12.59
C ILE A 226 5.26 6.25 13.50
N TYR A 227 5.14 5.75 14.73
CA TYR A 227 4.13 6.21 15.67
C TYR A 227 4.40 7.64 16.15
N LYS A 228 3.42 8.53 15.99
CA LYS A 228 3.52 9.94 16.39
C LYS A 228 3.67 10.10 17.91
N SER A 229 3.14 9.14 18.68
CA SER A 229 3.27 9.09 20.14
C SER A 229 4.72 9.03 20.62
N HIS A 230 5.67 8.58 19.79
CA HIS A 230 7.10 8.57 20.13
C HIS A 230 7.73 9.97 20.11
N PHE A 231 7.04 10.96 19.54
CA PHE A 231 7.51 12.33 19.36
C PHE A 231 6.67 13.35 20.15
N ALA A 232 5.60 12.89 20.81
CA ALA A 232 4.83 13.70 21.74
C ALA A 232 5.61 13.86 23.06
N ALA A 233 5.65 15.10 23.57
CA ALA A 233 6.26 15.42 24.87
C ALA A 233 5.36 15.04 26.05
#